data_AF-A0A2J8QDU9-F1
#
_entry.id   AF-A0A2J8QDU9-F1
#
_cell.length_a   1.000
_cell.length_b   1.000
_cell.length_c   1.000
_cell.angle_alpha   90.00
_cell.angle_beta   90.00
_cell.angle_gamma   90.00
#
_symmetry.space_group_name_H-M   'P 1'
#
loop_
_entity.id
_entity.type
_entity.pdbx_description
1 polymer ?
#
loop_
_entity_poly.entity_id
_entity_poly.type
_entity_poly.pdbx_seq_one_letter_code
_entity_poly.pdbx_strand_id
1 'polypeptide(L)'
;GTRTNKGLQLRHGNDQRVFRLEFVSNQEFTESEFMKWKEAMFSAGMQLPTLDEINKKELSIKEALNYKFNDQDIEEIVKEKERFRKAPPNYAMKKTQLLKEKAMAEDLGDQDKAKQIQDQLNELEERAEALDRQRTKNISAISYINQRNREWNIVESEKALVVRKLYLNH
;
A
#
# COMPACT_ATOMS: atom_id res chain seq x y z
N GLY A 1 2.88 -3.14 -0.93
CA GLY A 1 1.49 -2.88 -0.52
C GLY A 1 1.28 -1.39 -0.34
N THR A 2 0.14 -0.85 -0.77
CA THR A 2 -0.27 0.54 -0.50
C THR A 2 -0.94 0.65 0.87
N ARG A 3 -0.96 1.83 1.48
CA ARG A 3 -1.63 2.09 2.77
C ARG A 3 -2.54 3.29 2.63
N THR A 4 -3.70 3.21 3.25
CA THR A 4 -4.68 4.30 3.32
C THR A 4 -5.42 4.22 4.64
N ASN A 5 -5.74 5.38 5.23
CA ASN A 5 -6.66 5.48 6.36
C ASN A 5 -8.05 5.98 5.93
N LYS A 6 -8.26 6.20 4.61
CA LYS A 6 -9.55 6.65 4.07
C LYS A 6 -10.58 5.52 4.21
N GLY A 7 -11.81 5.89 4.55
CA GLY A 7 -12.97 5.01 4.55
C GLY A 7 -14.00 5.46 3.51
N LEU A 8 -14.78 4.51 3.00
CA LEU A 8 -15.89 4.76 2.10
C LEU A 8 -17.18 4.81 2.91
N GLN A 9 -17.94 5.90 2.80
CA GLN A 9 -19.28 5.97 3.37
C GLN A 9 -20.24 5.28 2.39
N LEU A 10 -20.66 4.06 2.73
CA LEU A 10 -21.52 3.23 1.90
C LEU A 10 -22.92 3.12 2.51
N ARG A 11 -23.93 2.96 1.65
CA ARG A 11 -25.33 2.85 2.04
C ARG A 11 -26.00 1.67 1.34
N HIS A 12 -26.77 0.89 2.09
CA HIS A 12 -27.63 -0.18 1.58
C HIS A 12 -29.04 -0.03 2.18
N GLY A 13 -29.94 0.54 1.39
CA GLY A 13 -31.26 0.98 1.85
C GLY A 13 -31.12 2.07 2.92
N ASN A 14 -31.65 1.81 4.11
CA ASN A 14 -31.56 2.70 5.27
C ASN A 14 -30.27 2.54 6.08
N ASP A 15 -29.51 1.44 5.90
CA ASP A 15 -28.25 1.25 6.65
C ASP A 15 -27.11 2.00 5.96
N GLN A 16 -26.41 2.84 6.71
CA GLN A 16 -25.29 3.64 6.24
C GLN A 16 -24.14 3.59 7.22
N ARG A 17 -22.97 3.18 6.75
CA ARG A 17 -21.76 3.04 7.58
C ARG A 17 -20.50 3.34 6.79
N VAL A 18 -19.42 3.60 7.52
CA VAL A 18 -18.08 3.77 6.93
C VAL A 18 -17.38 2.42 6.90
N PHE A 19 -16.93 2.02 5.71
CA PHE A 19 -16.20 0.78 5.47
C PHE A 19 -14.76 1.06 5.05
N ARG A 20 -13.82 0.20 5.44
CA ARG A 20 -12.44 0.24 4.95
C ARG A 20 -12.36 -0.39 3.55
N LEU A 21 -11.46 0.11 2.71
CA LEU A 21 -11.31 -0.35 1.32
C LEU A 21 -10.94 -1.84 1.22
N GLU A 22 -10.32 -2.42 2.24
CA GLU A 22 -9.94 -3.84 2.27
C GLU A 22 -11.13 -4.82 2.23
N PHE A 23 -12.34 -4.35 2.56
CA PHE A 23 -13.55 -5.16 2.54
C PHE A 23 -14.29 -5.11 1.20
N VAL A 24 -13.79 -4.35 0.21
CA VAL A 24 -14.37 -4.26 -1.12
C VAL A 24 -13.93 -5.46 -1.96
N SER A 25 -14.88 -6.20 -2.51
CA SER A 25 -14.63 -7.36 -3.38
C SER A 25 -14.25 -6.92 -4.81
N ASN A 26 -13.45 -7.73 -5.50
CA ASN A 26 -13.16 -7.57 -6.94
C ASN A 26 -14.14 -8.35 -7.83
N GLN A 27 -15.16 -9.01 -7.25
CA GLN A 27 -16.15 -9.77 -8.01
C GLN A 27 -17.23 -8.85 -8.60
N GLU A 28 -17.76 -9.24 -9.75
CA GLU A 28 -18.95 -8.61 -10.32
C GLU A 28 -20.18 -8.90 -9.46
N PHE A 29 -21.20 -8.05 -9.57
CA PHE A 29 -22.46 -8.27 -8.87
C PHE A 29 -23.15 -9.52 -9.40
N THR A 30 -23.48 -10.44 -8.50
CA THR A 30 -24.36 -11.57 -8.84
C THR A 30 -25.81 -11.10 -8.96
N GLU A 31 -26.62 -11.86 -9.69
CA GLU A 31 -28.06 -11.60 -9.81
C GLU A 31 -28.73 -11.54 -8.42
N SER A 32 -28.34 -12.45 -7.52
CA SER A 32 -28.88 -12.50 -6.15
C SER A 32 -28.57 -11.25 -5.33
N GLU A 33 -27.35 -10.72 -5.42
CA GLU A 33 -26.94 -9.50 -4.72
C GLU A 33 -27.66 -8.27 -5.29
N PHE A 34 -27.80 -8.20 -6.61
CA PHE A 34 -28.51 -7.13 -7.27
C PHE A 34 -29.99 -7.10 -6.88
N MET A 35 -30.66 -8.26 -6.88
CA MET A 35 -32.06 -8.34 -6.45
C MET A 35 -32.23 -7.92 -4.99
N LYS A 36 -31.34 -8.39 -4.09
CA LYS A 36 -31.35 -8.01 -2.67
C LYS A 36 -31.13 -6.50 -2.48
N TRP A 37 -30.22 -5.90 -3.24
CA TRP A 37 -30.01 -4.46 -3.23
C TRP A 37 -31.26 -3.69 -3.71
N LYS A 38 -31.91 -4.15 -4.78
CA LYS A 38 -33.12 -3.55 -5.33
C LYS A 38 -34.29 -3.60 -4.32
N GLU A 39 -34.47 -4.72 -3.63
CA GLU A 39 -35.46 -4.87 -2.56
C GLU A 39 -35.20 -3.90 -1.40
N ALA A 40 -33.93 -3.72 -1.01
CA ALA A 40 -33.55 -2.79 0.04
C ALA A 40 -33.76 -1.32 -0.35
N MET A 41 -33.51 -0.95 -1.60
CA MET A 41 -33.82 0.38 -2.13
C MET A 41 -35.33 0.67 -2.09
N PHE A 42 -36.14 -0.28 -2.57
CA PHE A 42 -37.60 -0.16 -2.58
C PHE A 42 -38.16 -0.05 -1.16
N SER A 43 -37.68 -0.90 -0.24
CA SER A 43 -38.09 -0.89 1.17
C SER A 43 -37.70 0.41 1.89
N ALA A 44 -36.61 1.06 1.46
CA ALA A 44 -36.18 2.36 1.97
C ALA A 44 -36.86 3.55 1.27
N GLY A 45 -37.75 3.31 0.30
CA GLY A 45 -38.39 4.37 -0.49
C GLY A 45 -37.41 5.16 -1.37
N MET A 46 -36.25 4.57 -1.68
CA MET A 46 -35.22 5.20 -2.49
C MET A 46 -35.47 4.92 -3.98
N GLN A 47 -35.26 5.94 -4.81
CA GLN A 47 -35.34 5.77 -6.26
C GLN A 47 -34.12 5.04 -6.77
N LEU A 48 -34.35 4.08 -7.68
CA LEU A 48 -33.26 3.42 -8.40
C LEU A 48 -32.64 4.41 -9.38
N PRO A 49 -31.30 4.42 -9.53
CA PRO A 49 -30.65 5.21 -10.56
C PRO A 49 -31.14 4.80 -11.94
N THR A 50 -31.30 5.78 -12.82
CA THR A 50 -31.65 5.56 -14.21
C THR A 50 -30.49 4.98 -14.98
N LEU A 51 -30.79 4.30 -16.10
CA LEU A 51 -29.74 3.75 -16.96
C LEU A 51 -28.83 4.85 -17.54
N ASP A 52 -29.38 6.03 -17.81
CA ASP A 52 -28.61 7.19 -18.27
C ASP A 52 -27.61 7.69 -17.21
N GLU A 53 -28.01 7.76 -15.94
CA GLU A 53 -27.11 8.12 -14.83
C GLU A 53 -25.98 7.10 -14.67
N ILE A 54 -26.29 5.80 -14.79
CA ILE A 54 -25.29 4.73 -14.74
C ILE A 54 -24.29 4.89 -15.89
N ASN A 55 -24.77 5.07 -17.12
CA ASN A 55 -23.92 5.22 -18.31
C ASN A 55 -23.02 6.46 -18.22
N LYS A 56 -23.57 7.60 -17.79
CA LYS A 56 -22.80 8.83 -17.55
C LYS A 56 -21.73 8.62 -16.47
N LYS A 57 -22.07 7.89 -15.41
CA LYS A 57 -21.11 7.61 -14.34
C LYS A 57 -20.00 6.67 -14.80
N GLU A 58 -20.31 5.65 -15.59
CA GLU A 58 -19.32 4.76 -16.21
C GLU A 58 -18.34 5.55 -17.09
N LEU A 59 -18.87 6.47 -17.93
CA LEU A 59 -18.02 7.34 -18.76
C LEU A 59 -17.08 8.19 -17.90
N SER A 60 -17.56 8.79 -16.81
CA SER A 60 -16.72 9.58 -15.91
C SER A 60 -15.54 8.79 -15.32
N ILE A 61 -15.71 7.47 -15.09
CA ILE A 61 -14.64 6.59 -14.62
C ILE A 61 -13.62 6.35 -15.76
N LYS A 62 -14.09 6.09 -16.98
CA LYS A 62 -13.22 5.93 -18.16
C LYS A 62 -12.42 7.20 -18.45
N GLU A 63 -13.02 8.37 -18.30
CA GLU A 63 -12.33 9.65 -18.44
C GLU A 63 -11.28 9.84 -17.34
N ALA A 64 -11.63 9.54 -16.08
CA ALA A 64 -10.69 9.63 -14.95
C ALA A 64 -9.48 8.69 -15.10
N LEU A 65 -9.66 7.52 -15.73
CA LEU A 65 -8.56 6.60 -16.03
C LEU A 65 -7.59 7.15 -17.09
N ASN A 66 -8.09 7.94 -18.03
CA ASN A 66 -7.30 8.56 -19.11
C ASN A 66 -6.82 9.98 -18.75
N TYR A 67 -7.12 10.45 -17.55
CA TYR A 67 -6.74 11.77 -17.09
C TYR A 67 -5.21 11.92 -17.09
N LYS A 68 -4.72 12.97 -17.76
CA LYS A 68 -3.31 13.33 -17.76
C LYS A 68 -3.04 14.22 -16.55
N PHE A 69 -2.38 13.64 -15.56
CA PHE A 69 -1.94 14.34 -14.36
C PHE A 69 -1.03 15.52 -14.73
N ASN A 70 -1.31 16.67 -14.13
CA ASN A 70 -0.47 17.85 -14.22
C ASN A 70 0.57 17.84 -13.08
N ASP A 71 1.53 18.78 -13.12
CA ASP A 71 2.61 18.85 -12.13
C ASP A 71 2.12 19.05 -10.69
N GLN A 72 1.04 19.82 -10.50
CA GLN A 72 0.44 20.05 -9.18
C GLN A 72 -0.18 18.76 -8.61
N ASP A 73 -0.90 17.99 -9.43
CA ASP A 73 -1.48 16.72 -9.02
C ASP A 73 -0.39 15.74 -8.58
N ILE A 74 0.73 15.71 -9.32
CA ILE A 74 1.88 14.86 -9.01
C ILE A 74 2.46 15.25 -7.65
N GLU A 75 2.65 16.54 -7.38
CA GLU A 75 3.13 17.02 -6.08
C GLU A 75 2.19 16.63 -4.93
N GLU A 76 0.88 16.79 -5.10
CA GLU A 76 -0.11 16.40 -4.10
C GLU A 76 -0.08 14.89 -3.83
N ILE A 77 -0.03 14.08 -4.87
CA ILE A 77 0.08 12.62 -4.77
C ILE A 77 1.35 12.22 -4.01
N VAL A 78 2.48 12.89 -4.26
CA VAL A 78 3.74 12.64 -3.54
C VAL A 78 3.60 13.02 -2.07
N LYS A 79 3.08 14.23 -1.76
CA LYS A 79 2.84 14.69 -0.38
C LYS A 79 1.93 13.74 0.39
N GLU A 80 0.85 13.27 -0.23
CA GLU A 80 -0.09 12.36 0.41
C GLU A 80 0.50 10.96 0.61
N LYS A 81 1.30 10.46 -0.34
CA LYS A 81 2.06 9.20 -0.17
C LYS A 81 3.10 9.31 0.95
N GLU A 82 3.76 10.46 1.11
CA GLU A 82 4.73 10.68 2.19
C GLU A 82 4.06 10.64 3.57
N ARG A 83 2.84 11.18 3.74
CA ARG A 83 2.11 11.16 5.02
C ARG A 83 1.93 9.76 5.61
N PHE A 84 1.78 8.74 4.78
CA PHE A 84 1.59 7.35 5.23
C PHE A 84 2.88 6.51 5.22
N ARG A 85 4.00 7.08 4.75
CA ARG A 85 5.31 6.43 4.72
C ARG A 85 6.10 6.83 5.96
N LYS A 86 6.44 5.84 6.79
CA LYS A 86 7.26 6.03 8.01
C LYS A 86 8.73 6.39 7.73
N ALA A 87 9.20 6.23 6.49
CA ALA A 87 10.57 6.53 6.07
C ALA A 87 10.59 6.96 4.60
N PRO A 88 11.52 7.84 4.20
CA PRO A 88 11.68 8.23 2.81
C PRO A 88 11.94 6.97 1.95
N PRO A 89 11.24 6.81 0.81
CA PRO A 89 11.36 5.62 -0.04
C PRO A 89 12.74 5.49 -0.69
N ASN A 90 13.46 6.60 -0.84
CA ASN A 90 14.79 6.64 -1.40
C ASN A 90 15.62 7.66 -0.62
N TYR A 91 16.34 7.17 0.40
CA TYR A 91 17.37 7.95 1.09
C TYR A 91 18.29 8.66 0.10
N ALA A 92 18.66 7.98 -0.98
CA ALA A 92 19.44 8.54 -2.08
C ALA A 92 18.78 9.75 -2.73
N MET A 93 17.47 9.73 -3.02
CA MET A 93 16.77 10.84 -3.66
C MET A 93 16.67 12.06 -2.74
N LYS A 94 16.34 11.83 -1.46
CA LYS A 94 16.27 12.92 -0.46
C LYS A 94 17.66 13.49 -0.16
N LYS A 95 18.69 12.65 -0.13
CA LYS A 95 20.11 13.06 -0.04
C LYS A 95 20.52 13.90 -1.25
N THR A 96 20.22 13.45 -2.48
CA THR A 96 20.53 14.21 -3.69
C THR A 96 19.82 15.57 -3.72
N GLN A 97 18.55 15.63 -3.28
CA GLN A 97 17.82 16.89 -3.17
C GLN A 97 18.47 17.84 -2.16
N LEU A 98 18.74 17.38 -0.94
CA LEU A 98 19.37 18.19 0.10
C LEU A 98 20.79 18.62 -0.27
N LEU A 99 21.57 17.77 -0.95
CA LEU A 99 22.88 18.15 -1.48
C LEU A 99 22.78 19.28 -2.51
N LYS A 100 21.76 19.24 -3.38
CA LYS A 100 21.51 20.27 -4.39
C LYS A 100 21.06 21.59 -3.74
N GLU A 101 20.18 21.53 -2.74
CA GLU A 101 19.71 22.71 -1.99
C GLU A 101 20.84 23.33 -1.15
N LYS A 102 21.73 22.51 -0.57
CA LYS A 102 22.93 22.97 0.14
C LYS A 102 23.87 23.71 -0.81
N ALA A 103 24.18 23.14 -1.97
CA ALA A 103 25.03 23.77 -2.97
C ALA A 103 24.47 25.13 -3.43
N MET A 104 23.15 25.21 -3.64
CA MET A 104 22.49 26.49 -3.94
C MET A 104 22.57 27.51 -2.80
N ALA A 105 22.43 27.08 -1.54
CA ALA A 105 22.56 27.98 -0.39
C ALA A 105 23.99 28.50 -0.22
N GLU A 106 24.99 27.64 -0.46
CA GLU A 106 26.41 28.02 -0.46
C GLU A 106 26.74 29.01 -1.58
N ASP A 107 26.23 28.78 -2.80
CA ASP A 107 26.38 29.70 -3.94
C ASP A 107 25.73 31.07 -3.69
N LEU A 108 24.61 31.11 -2.95
CA LEU A 108 23.92 32.34 -2.55
C LEU A 108 24.57 33.03 -1.34
N GLY A 109 25.60 32.44 -0.73
CA GLY A 109 26.26 32.97 0.46
C GLY A 109 25.46 32.82 1.76
N ASP A 110 24.35 32.07 1.75
CA ASP A 110 23.49 31.82 2.89
C ASP A 110 24.01 30.65 3.73
N GLN A 111 25.04 30.95 4.52
CA GLN A 111 25.75 29.98 5.36
C GLN A 111 24.86 29.37 6.46
N ASP A 112 23.89 30.12 6.98
CA ASP A 112 22.97 29.63 7.99
C ASP A 112 22.03 28.56 7.41
N LYS A 113 21.52 28.79 6.21
CA LYS A 113 20.69 27.81 5.51
C LYS A 113 21.49 26.59 5.07
N ALA A 114 22.72 26.77 4.58
CA ALA A 114 23.60 25.67 4.24
C ALA A 114 23.89 24.77 5.46
N LYS A 115 24.08 25.37 6.64
CA LYS A 115 24.27 24.65 7.90
C LYS A 115 23.02 23.88 8.33
N GLN A 116 21.83 24.49 8.25
CA GLN A 116 20.57 23.80 8.54
C GLN A 116 20.34 22.59 7.62
N ILE A 117 20.64 22.73 6.32
CA ILE A 117 20.53 21.63 5.36
C ILE A 117 21.56 20.54 5.64
N GLN A 118 22.77 20.91 6.08
CA GLN A 118 23.78 19.95 6.51
C GLN A 118 23.34 19.15 7.74
N ASP A 119 22.69 19.78 8.73
CA ASP A 119 22.16 19.09 9.89
C ASP A 119 21.04 18.11 9.49
N GLN A 120 20.18 18.49 8.55
CA GLN A 120 19.16 17.60 7.98
C GLN A 120 19.77 16.41 7.22
N LEU A 121 20.89 16.61 6.52
CA LEU A 121 21.64 15.53 5.88
C LEU A 121 22.20 14.54 6.90
N ASN A 122 22.77 15.03 8.00
CA ASN A 122 23.33 14.18 9.07
C ASN A 122 22.23 13.34 9.74
N GLU A 123 21.09 13.96 10.08
CA GLU A 123 19.94 13.26 10.66
C GLU A 123 19.37 12.19 9.70
N LEU A 124 19.40 12.47 8.39
CA LEU A 124 18.95 11.54 7.36
C LEU A 124 19.88 10.31 7.27
N GLU A 125 21.20 10.51 7.36
CA GLU A 125 22.20 9.44 7.36
C GLU A 125 22.14 8.59 8.63
N GLU A 126 22.04 9.20 9.80
CA GLU A 126 21.93 8.49 11.08
C GLU A 126 20.69 7.58 11.12
N ARG A 127 19.55 8.08 10.63
CA ARG A 127 18.32 7.28 10.50
C ARG A 127 18.48 6.13 9.50
N ALA A 128 19.21 6.33 8.41
CA ALA A 128 19.46 5.29 7.41
C ALA A 128 20.26 4.14 8.03
N GLU A 129 21.35 4.46 8.74
CA GLU A 129 22.18 3.47 9.43
C GLU A 129 21.43 2.74 10.55
N ALA A 130 20.60 3.45 11.33
CA ALA A 130 19.83 2.84 12.39
C ALA A 130 18.83 1.79 11.86
N LEU A 131 18.19 2.09 10.73
CA LEU A 131 17.29 1.13 10.06
C LEU A 131 18.06 -0.04 9.45
N ASP A 132 19.23 0.20 8.85
CA ASP A 132 20.06 -0.87 8.31
C ASP A 132 20.55 -1.83 9.40
N ARG A 133 20.96 -1.29 10.56
CA ARG A 133 21.28 -2.06 11.76
C ARG A 133 20.10 -2.88 12.26
N GLN A 134 18.88 -2.33 12.27
CA GLN A 134 17.67 -3.07 12.64
C GLN A 134 17.32 -4.19 11.66
N ARG A 135 17.46 -3.94 10.35
CA ARG A 135 17.23 -4.97 9.31
C ARG A 135 18.22 -6.11 9.46
N THR A 136 19.50 -5.80 9.66
CA THR A 136 20.57 -6.80 9.82
C THR A 136 20.38 -7.67 11.07
N LYS A 137 19.87 -7.10 12.18
CA LYS A 137 19.55 -7.87 13.40
C LYS A 137 18.47 -8.94 13.17
N ASN A 138 17.50 -8.69 12.29
CA ASN A 138 16.42 -9.65 12.02
C ASN A 138 16.83 -10.74 11.01
N ILE A 139 17.90 -10.54 10.25
CA ILE A 139 18.37 -11.49 9.22
C ILE A 139 18.99 -12.75 9.85
N SER A 140 19.68 -12.64 10.99
CA SER A 140 20.24 -13.82 11.70
C SER A 140 19.14 -14.76 12.23
N ALA A 141 18.05 -14.20 12.74
CA ALA A 141 16.89 -14.97 13.19
C ALA A 141 16.20 -15.72 12.02
N ILE A 142 16.10 -15.09 10.85
CA ILE A 142 15.49 -15.68 9.66
C ILE A 142 16.39 -16.80 9.09
N SER A 143 17.71 -16.63 9.09
CA SER A 143 18.65 -17.68 8.66
C SER A 143 18.51 -18.94 9.50
N TYR A 144 18.40 -18.79 10.83
CA TYR A 144 18.19 -19.90 11.76
C TYR A 144 16.83 -20.59 11.56
N ILE A 145 15.76 -19.83 11.33
CA ILE A 145 14.42 -20.38 11.03
C ILE A 145 14.42 -21.14 9.69
N ASN A 146 15.06 -20.60 8.66
CA ASN A 146 15.14 -21.25 7.35
C ASN A 146 15.97 -22.53 7.40
N GLN A 147 17.08 -22.55 8.15
CA GLN A 147 17.86 -23.76 8.39
C GLN A 147 17.00 -24.82 9.07
N ARG A 148 16.27 -24.47 10.14
CA ARG A 148 15.39 -25.38 10.87
C ARG A 148 14.27 -25.93 9.98
N ASN A 149 13.65 -25.08 9.15
CA ASN A 149 12.63 -25.52 8.20
C ASN A 149 13.20 -26.48 7.14
N ARG A 150 14.45 -26.27 6.70
CA ARG A 150 15.13 -27.17 5.77
C ARG A 150 15.37 -28.54 6.41
N GLU A 151 15.86 -28.57 7.64
CA GLU A 151 16.05 -29.81 8.41
C GLU A 151 14.72 -30.53 8.64
N TRP A 152 13.67 -29.80 9.02
CA TRP A 152 12.33 -30.37 9.24
C TRP A 152 11.71 -30.95 7.95
N ASN A 153 11.81 -30.23 6.82
CA ASN A 153 11.34 -30.73 5.53
C ASN A 153 12.06 -32.01 5.09
N ILE A 154 13.37 -32.13 5.37
CA ILE A 154 14.12 -33.36 5.08
C ILE A 154 13.57 -34.52 5.89
N VAL A 155 13.44 -34.36 7.21
CA VAL A 155 12.93 -35.40 8.11
C VAL A 155 11.51 -35.81 7.73
N GLU A 156 10.64 -34.86 7.41
CA GLU A 156 9.26 -35.15 7.03
C GLU A 156 9.18 -35.85 5.67
N SER A 157 10.07 -35.50 4.73
CA SER A 157 10.18 -36.20 3.45
C SER A 157 10.63 -37.65 3.61
N GLU A 158 11.57 -37.94 4.52
CA GLU A 158 12.01 -39.30 4.83
C GLU A 158 10.89 -40.13 5.45
N LYS A 159 10.14 -39.55 6.41
CA LYS A 159 8.96 -40.22 6.99
C LYS A 159 7.89 -40.51 5.93
N ALA A 160 7.58 -39.55 5.07
CA ALA A 160 6.63 -39.74 3.98
C ALA A 160 7.07 -40.85 3.00
N LEU A 161 8.37 -40.97 2.72
CA LEU A 161 8.93 -42.06 1.91
C LEU A 161 8.80 -43.42 2.59
N VAL A 162 9.05 -43.51 3.89
CA VAL A 162 8.88 -44.74 4.67
C VAL A 162 7.41 -45.17 4.67
N VAL A 163 6.50 -44.24 4.94
CA VAL A 163 5.05 -44.52 4.92
C VAL A 163 4.61 -44.98 3.52
N ARG A 164 5.05 -44.30 2.45
CA ARG A 164 4.74 -44.72 1.07
C ARG A 164 5.26 -46.12 0.74
N LYS A 165 6.46 -46.48 1.21
CA LYS A 165 7.00 -47.84 1.04
C LYS A 165 6.19 -48.91 1.79
N LEU A 166 5.60 -48.57 2.94
CA LEU A 166 4.74 -49.49 3.68
C LEU A 166 3.40 -49.74 2.96
N TYR A 167 2.81 -48.72 2.34
CA TYR A 167 1.56 -48.85 1.57
C TYR A 167 1.69 -49.54 0.21
N LEU A 168 2.90 -49.60 -0.36
CA LEU A 168 3.16 -50.29 -1.65
C LEU A 168 3.51 -51.78 -1.49
N ASN A 169 3.66 -52.28 -0.26
CA ASN A 169 3.99 -53.68 0.05
C ASN A 169 2.77 -54.49 0.57
N HIS A 170 1.56 -53.98 0.39
CA HIS A 170 0.27 -54.66 0.58
C HIS A 170 -0.54 -54.60 -0.71
#